data_AF-A0A183CRQ1-F1
#
_entry.id   AF-A0A183CRQ1-F1
#
_cell.length_a   1.000
_cell.length_b   1.000
_cell.length_c   1.000
_cell.angle_alpha   90.00
_cell.angle_beta   90.00
_cell.angle_gamma   90.00
#
_symmetry.space_group_name_H-M   'P 1'
#
loop_
_entity.id
_entity.type
_entity.pdbx_description
1 polymer ?
#
loop_
_entity_poly.entity_id
_entity_poly.type
_entity_poly.pdbx_seq_one_letter_code
_entity_poly.pdbx_strand_id
1 'polypeptide(L)'
;CEDSDHDDRSRCGSRPFAFRITLAQSHWDMREYVLAADSREELDEWLCACQQMAANASDKMRQLRSREKQSRIASELSSLVIYCQAVPFNADFELQDSRTSFYEMCSFSESKHDKLVERGLQLFNKRQLSRVYPQASRFTSTNFSPMPMWNSGCHMVALNFQTGDKSMQLNAGRFMANGCCGYVLKPRYLMDETFAIGGAREQQQQ
;
A
#
# COMPACT_ATOMS: atom_id res chain seq x y z
N CYS A 1 23.91 -57.37 -14.01
CA CYS A 1 25.29 -57.03 -13.62
C CYS A 1 25.96 -56.46 -14.86
N GLU A 2 26.18 -55.17 -15.02
CA GLU A 2 26.12 -54.03 -14.11
C GLU A 2 25.66 -52.82 -14.94
N ASP A 3 24.73 -52.06 -14.38
CA ASP A 3 24.22 -50.80 -14.92
C ASP A 3 25.34 -49.73 -14.82
N SER A 4 25.63 -49.07 -15.95
CA SER A 4 26.54 -47.93 -16.00
C SER A 4 25.72 -46.66 -15.83
N ASP A 5 25.46 -46.31 -14.57
CA ASP A 5 24.81 -45.06 -14.19
C ASP A 5 25.63 -43.84 -14.66
N HIS A 6 24.94 -43.00 -15.43
CA HIS A 6 25.38 -41.69 -15.88
C HIS A 6 25.57 -40.76 -14.66
N ASP A 7 26.83 -40.50 -14.30
CA ASP A 7 27.18 -39.53 -13.25
C ASP A 7 27.09 -38.10 -13.81
N ASP A 8 25.86 -37.56 -13.87
CA ASP A 8 25.56 -36.16 -14.21
C ASP A 8 25.81 -35.23 -12.99
N ARG A 9 27.02 -35.31 -12.41
CA ARG A 9 27.48 -34.49 -11.28
C ARG A 9 28.40 -33.33 -11.69
N SER A 10 28.31 -32.87 -12.93
CA SER A 10 29.25 -31.86 -13.48
C SER A 10 28.61 -30.49 -13.74
N ARG A 11 27.69 -30.04 -12.88
CA ARG A 11 27.18 -28.67 -12.96
C ARG A 11 26.67 -28.07 -11.64
N CYS A 12 27.46 -28.12 -10.57
CA CYS A 12 27.25 -27.24 -9.42
C CYS A 12 28.60 -26.77 -8.87
N GLY A 13 28.98 -25.53 -9.17
CA GLY A 13 30.09 -24.88 -8.48
C GLY A 13 29.84 -24.92 -6.98
N SER A 14 30.88 -25.26 -6.20
CA SER A 14 30.82 -25.27 -4.73
C SER A 14 30.17 -23.98 -4.26
N ARG A 15 29.02 -24.08 -3.58
CA ARG A 15 28.34 -22.95 -2.92
C ARG A 15 28.75 -22.98 -1.45
N PRO A 16 29.89 -22.37 -1.07
CA PRO A 16 30.47 -22.55 0.27
C PRO A 16 29.60 -21.97 1.40
N PHE A 17 28.69 -21.05 1.08
CA PHE A 17 27.87 -20.33 2.05
C PHE A 17 26.39 -20.65 1.86
N ALA A 18 26.01 -21.93 2.01
CA ALA A 18 24.64 -22.38 1.84
C ALA A 18 24.01 -22.82 3.17
N PHE A 19 22.70 -22.59 3.31
CA PHE A 19 21.88 -23.06 4.43
C PHE A 19 20.54 -23.61 3.96
N ARG A 20 19.87 -24.34 4.86
CA ARG A 20 18.64 -25.05 4.57
C ARG A 20 17.48 -24.56 5.44
N ILE A 21 16.33 -24.34 4.81
CA ILE A 21 15.06 -24.12 5.48
C ILE A 21 14.15 -25.31 5.19
N THR A 22 13.67 -25.95 6.25
CA THR A 22 12.69 -27.05 6.16
C THR A 22 11.34 -26.57 6.67
N LEU A 23 10.30 -26.69 5.85
CA LEU A 23 8.93 -26.39 6.23
C LEU A 23 8.17 -27.71 6.41
N ALA A 24 7.81 -28.04 7.65
CA ALA A 24 6.95 -29.17 7.97
C ALA A 24 5.50 -28.70 7.96
N GLN A 25 4.76 -28.98 6.88
CA GLN A 25 3.30 -28.75 6.83
C GLN A 25 2.53 -29.96 7.40
N SER A 26 3.14 -31.14 7.33
CA SER A 26 2.70 -32.41 7.93
C SER A 26 3.90 -33.38 7.95
N HIS A 27 3.83 -34.51 8.65
CA HIS A 27 4.98 -35.43 8.76
C HIS A 27 5.31 -36.19 7.46
N TRP A 28 4.42 -36.16 6.47
CA TRP A 28 4.58 -36.80 5.16
C TRP A 28 4.87 -35.81 4.02
N ASP A 29 4.80 -34.49 4.25
CA ASP A 29 5.13 -33.46 3.26
C ASP A 29 6.12 -32.45 3.86
N MET A 30 7.40 -32.74 3.65
CA MET A 30 8.50 -31.84 4.02
C MET A 30 9.02 -31.17 2.76
N ARG A 31 8.90 -29.84 2.72
CA ARG A 31 9.54 -29.03 1.68
C ARG A 31 10.87 -28.50 2.18
N GLU A 32 11.91 -28.76 1.40
CA GLU A 32 13.28 -28.33 1.67
C GLU A 32 13.69 -27.24 0.68
N TYR A 33 14.18 -26.12 1.20
CA TYR A 33 14.73 -25.02 0.41
C TYR A 33 16.20 -24.85 0.77
N VAL A 34 17.09 -24.93 -0.22
CA VAL A 34 18.52 -24.67 -0.07
C VAL A 34 18.82 -23.28 -0.63
N LEU A 35 19.31 -22.39 0.23
CA LEU A 35 19.64 -21.00 -0.08
C LEU A 35 21.17 -20.84 0.01
N ALA A 36 21.74 -20.01 -0.85
CA ALA A 36 23.16 -19.66 -0.81
C ALA A 36 23.31 -18.14 -0.69
N ALA A 37 24.24 -17.72 0.16
CA ALA A 37 24.66 -16.34 0.33
C ALA A 37 25.95 -16.07 -0.46
N ASP A 38 26.23 -14.79 -0.73
CA ASP A 38 27.43 -14.38 -1.45
C ASP A 38 28.66 -14.29 -0.53
N SER A 39 28.45 -14.19 0.79
CA SER A 39 29.53 -14.20 1.79
C SER A 39 29.17 -14.96 3.08
N ARG A 40 30.20 -15.21 3.92
CA ARG A 40 30.02 -15.84 5.24
C ARG A 40 29.25 -14.93 6.19
N GLU A 41 29.54 -13.64 6.16
CA GLU A 41 28.88 -12.63 7.00
C GLU A 41 27.40 -12.54 6.67
N GLU A 42 27.06 -12.54 5.37
CA GLU A 42 25.68 -12.58 4.91
C GLU A 42 24.99 -13.87 5.38
N LEU A 43 25.60 -15.04 5.18
CA LEU A 43 25.05 -16.32 5.66
C LEU A 43 24.69 -16.28 7.16
N ASP A 44 25.62 -15.79 8.00
CA ASP A 44 25.42 -15.70 9.44
C ASP A 44 24.30 -14.68 9.79
N GLU A 45 24.22 -13.55 9.07
CA GLU A 45 23.13 -12.58 9.22
C GLU A 45 21.76 -13.20 8.89
N TRP A 46 21.64 -13.86 7.73
CA TRP A 46 20.40 -14.50 7.29
C TRP A 46 19.96 -15.60 8.27
N LEU A 47 20.88 -16.44 8.75
CA LEU A 47 20.58 -17.47 9.75
C LEU A 47 20.06 -16.89 11.06
N CYS A 48 20.74 -15.88 11.60
CA CYS A 48 20.30 -15.18 12.81
C CYS A 48 18.92 -14.55 12.61
N ALA A 49 18.68 -13.90 11.47
CA ALA A 49 17.39 -13.30 11.15
C ALA A 49 16.27 -14.35 11.06
N CYS A 50 16.50 -15.46 10.38
CA CYS A 50 15.54 -16.56 10.26
C CYS A 50 15.18 -17.17 11.62
N GLN A 51 16.17 -17.43 12.48
CA GLN A 51 15.94 -17.95 13.83
C GLN A 51 15.15 -16.98 14.70
N GLN A 52 15.50 -15.69 14.67
CA GLN A 52 14.77 -14.65 15.41
C GLN A 52 13.33 -14.49 14.92
N MET A 53 13.11 -14.54 13.61
CA MET A 53 11.76 -14.47 13.03
C MET A 53 10.93 -15.71 13.40
N ALA A 54 11.51 -16.92 13.31
CA ALA A 54 10.82 -18.13 13.72
C ALA A 54 10.38 -18.10 15.19
N ALA A 55 11.19 -17.49 16.06
CA ALA A 55 10.88 -17.33 17.48
C ALA A 55 9.85 -16.20 17.76
N ASN A 56 9.95 -15.06 17.06
CA ASN A 56 9.33 -13.80 17.49
C ASN A 56 8.56 -13.02 16.39
N ALA A 57 8.24 -13.63 15.23
CA ALA A 57 7.69 -12.90 14.08
C ALA A 57 6.46 -12.03 14.41
N SER A 58 5.48 -12.58 15.14
CA SER A 58 4.25 -11.87 15.52
C SER A 58 4.51 -10.74 16.51
N ASP A 59 5.42 -10.95 17.46
CA ASP A 59 5.75 -9.97 18.50
C ASP A 59 6.58 -8.82 17.95
N LYS A 60 7.55 -9.10 17.08
CA LYS A 60 8.39 -8.06 16.45
C LYS A 60 7.54 -7.11 15.60
N MET A 61 6.61 -7.62 14.79
CA MET A 61 5.69 -6.75 14.02
C MET A 61 4.78 -5.90 14.93
N ARG A 62 4.28 -6.48 16.04
CA ARG A 62 3.45 -5.75 17.01
C ARG A 62 4.25 -4.65 17.70
N GLN A 63 5.48 -4.93 18.10
CA GLN A 63 6.39 -3.97 18.73
C GLN A 63 6.73 -2.81 17.80
N LEU A 64 7.06 -3.07 16.53
CA LEU A 64 7.33 -2.02 15.53
C LEU A 64 6.15 -1.08 15.38
N ARG A 65 4.93 -1.62 15.21
CA ARG A 65 3.70 -0.81 15.14
C ARG A 65 3.46 0.01 16.40
N SER A 66 3.78 -0.52 17.58
CA SER A 66 3.64 0.23 18.85
C SER A 66 4.64 1.37 18.94
N ARG A 67 5.89 1.15 18.53
CA ARG A 67 6.95 2.18 18.53
C ARG A 67 6.61 3.31 17.57
N GLU A 68 6.12 2.99 16.37
CA GLU A 68 5.66 3.99 15.40
C GLU A 68 4.54 4.87 15.98
N LYS A 69 3.55 4.28 16.66
CA LYS A 69 2.46 5.02 17.30
C LYS A 69 2.89 5.95 18.43
N GLN A 70 4.01 5.63 19.10
CA GLN A 70 4.53 6.39 20.23
C GLN A 70 5.56 7.46 19.82
N SER A 71 5.97 7.48 18.56
CA SER A 71 6.93 8.46 18.06
C SER A 71 6.33 9.87 18.13
N ARG A 72 6.98 10.76 18.88
CA ARG A 72 6.56 12.17 19.00
C ARG A 72 7.11 12.95 17.82
N ILE A 73 6.24 13.74 17.19
CA ILE A 73 6.62 14.63 16.09
C ILE A 73 7.28 15.88 16.69
N ALA A 74 8.40 16.33 16.11
CA ALA A 74 9.06 17.57 16.50
C ALA A 74 8.14 18.79 16.23
N SER A 75 8.13 19.76 17.13
CA SER A 75 7.20 20.90 17.04
C SER A 75 7.43 21.71 15.76
N GLU A 76 8.69 21.89 15.38
CA GLU A 76 9.12 22.65 14.20
C GLU A 76 8.56 22.05 12.91
N LEU A 77 8.49 20.72 12.82
CA LEU A 77 7.88 20.02 11.68
C LEU A 77 6.34 20.13 11.73
N SER A 78 5.75 20.04 12.91
CA SER A 78 4.30 20.19 13.08
C SER A 78 3.82 21.59 12.69
N SER A 79 4.61 22.63 12.98
CA SER A 79 4.29 24.02 12.66
C SER A 79 4.27 24.31 11.15
N LEU A 80 4.85 23.44 10.30
CA LEU A 80 4.79 23.58 8.85
C LEU A 80 3.47 23.08 8.23
N VAL A 81 2.66 22.33 8.99
CA VAL A 81 1.42 21.73 8.49
C VAL A 81 0.28 22.73 8.61
N ILE A 82 -0.18 23.25 7.46
CA ILE A 82 -1.27 24.25 7.40
C ILE A 82 -2.55 23.67 6.81
N TYR A 83 -2.51 23.12 5.58
CA TYR A 83 -3.70 22.71 4.82
C TYR A 83 -3.87 21.19 4.63
N CYS A 84 -2.85 20.41 5.01
CA CYS A 84 -2.81 18.97 4.78
C CYS A 84 -2.52 18.23 6.09
N GLN A 85 -3.34 18.49 7.10
CA GLN A 85 -3.25 17.79 8.38
C GLN A 85 -3.71 16.34 8.20
N ALA A 86 -2.79 15.40 8.37
CA ALA A 86 -3.09 13.98 8.21
C ALA A 86 -3.94 13.46 9.37
N VAL A 87 -5.18 13.06 9.09
CA VAL A 87 -6.10 12.44 10.04
C VAL A 87 -6.63 11.11 9.49
N PRO A 88 -7.02 10.16 10.36
CA PRO A 88 -7.77 8.99 9.91
C PRO A 88 -9.08 9.40 9.23
N PHE A 89 -9.53 8.62 8.25
CA PHE A 89 -10.86 8.84 7.67
C PHE A 89 -11.94 8.70 8.75
N ASN A 90 -12.71 9.77 8.95
CA ASN A 90 -13.89 9.80 9.80
C ASN A 90 -15.13 9.68 8.93
N ALA A 91 -16.04 8.75 9.22
CA ALA A 91 -17.31 8.63 8.49
C ALA A 91 -18.35 9.66 8.94
N ASP A 92 -18.18 10.23 10.14
CA ASP A 92 -19.05 11.27 10.69
C ASP A 92 -18.59 12.67 10.24
N PHE A 93 -17.91 12.76 9.09
CA PHE A 93 -17.36 14.00 8.55
C PHE A 93 -18.47 15.03 8.23
N GLU A 94 -19.71 14.58 7.97
CA GLU A 94 -20.86 15.46 7.77
C GLU A 94 -21.28 16.22 9.03
N LEU A 95 -21.02 15.65 10.22
CA LEU A 95 -21.34 16.29 11.51
C LEU A 95 -20.27 17.29 11.93
N GLN A 96 -19.09 17.28 11.29
CA GLN A 96 -18.03 18.24 11.57
C GLN A 96 -18.37 19.60 10.95
N ASP A 97 -18.03 20.68 11.67
CA ASP A 97 -18.15 22.01 11.08
C ASP A 97 -17.20 22.11 9.89
N SER A 98 -17.79 22.23 8.70
CA SER A 98 -17.05 22.40 7.45
C SER A 98 -16.08 23.59 7.44
N ARG A 99 -16.27 24.57 8.33
CA ARG A 99 -15.34 25.71 8.50
C ARG A 99 -14.05 25.31 9.21
N THR A 100 -14.02 24.16 9.86
CA THR A 100 -12.90 23.74 10.72
C THR A 100 -12.23 22.44 10.29
N SER A 101 -12.72 21.73 9.26
CA SER A 101 -12.15 20.44 8.84
C SER A 101 -11.54 20.41 7.44
N PHE A 102 -11.65 21.49 6.65
CA PHE A 102 -11.18 21.54 5.26
C PHE A 102 -9.65 21.33 5.11
N TYR A 103 -8.88 21.67 6.14
CA TYR A 103 -7.42 21.48 6.17
C TYR A 103 -7.01 20.08 6.62
N GLU A 104 -7.96 19.24 7.00
CA GLU A 104 -7.71 17.84 7.31
C GLU A 104 -7.80 17.00 6.04
N MET A 105 -6.92 16.01 5.93
CA MET A 105 -6.89 15.07 4.82
C MET A 105 -6.69 13.64 5.30
N CYS A 106 -7.20 12.69 4.54
CA CYS A 106 -6.98 11.28 4.81
C CYS A 106 -6.06 10.62 3.76
N SER A 107 -5.32 9.61 4.20
CA SER A 107 -4.51 8.75 3.32
C SER A 107 -4.90 7.28 3.48
N PHE A 108 -5.04 6.53 2.39
CA PHE A 108 -5.40 5.12 2.44
C PHE A 108 -4.76 4.29 1.31
N SER A 109 -4.56 2.99 1.58
CA SER A 109 -4.13 2.00 0.60
C SER A 109 -5.25 1.74 -0.41
N GLU A 110 -4.92 1.49 -1.68
CA GLU A 110 -5.87 1.12 -2.75
C GLU A 110 -6.92 0.07 -2.30
N SER A 111 -6.51 -0.90 -1.47
CA SER A 111 -7.36 -1.98 -0.98
C SER A 111 -8.44 -1.55 0.01
N LYS A 112 -8.39 -0.31 0.50
CA LYS A 112 -9.44 0.30 1.35
C LYS A 112 -10.46 1.10 0.55
N HIS A 113 -10.24 1.34 -0.74
CA HIS A 113 -11.07 2.22 -1.56
C HIS A 113 -12.56 1.86 -1.47
N ASP A 114 -12.92 0.61 -1.78
CA ASP A 114 -14.32 0.21 -1.89
C ASP A 114 -15.07 0.36 -0.56
N LYS A 115 -14.41 -0.02 0.55
CA LYS A 115 -14.94 0.17 1.91
C LYS A 115 -15.11 1.63 2.30
N LEU A 116 -14.28 2.52 1.78
CA LEU A 116 -14.41 3.96 2.05
C LEU A 116 -15.49 4.59 1.19
N VAL A 117 -15.66 4.13 -0.06
CA VAL A 117 -16.78 4.50 -0.92
C VAL A 117 -18.11 4.19 -0.26
N GLU A 118 -18.26 2.99 0.31
CA GLU A 118 -19.46 2.60 1.09
C GLU A 118 -19.71 3.51 2.30
N ARG A 119 -18.67 4.17 2.82
CA ARG A 119 -18.73 5.09 3.98
C ARG A 119 -18.77 6.57 3.58
N GLY A 120 -19.08 6.89 2.32
CA GLY A 120 -19.29 8.28 1.88
C GLY A 120 -18.03 9.02 1.42
N LEU A 121 -16.99 8.31 0.97
CA LEU A 121 -15.75 8.94 0.47
C LEU A 121 -15.98 10.01 -0.60
N GLN A 122 -16.99 9.86 -1.47
CA GLN A 122 -17.29 10.86 -2.50
C GLN A 122 -17.71 12.20 -1.91
N LEU A 123 -18.52 12.17 -0.86
CA LEU A 123 -18.99 13.37 -0.19
C LEU A 123 -17.85 14.01 0.62
N PHE A 124 -17.06 13.20 1.31
CA PHE A 124 -15.81 13.64 1.96
C PHE A 124 -14.91 14.39 0.96
N ASN A 125 -14.71 13.83 -0.23
CA ASN A 125 -13.87 14.42 -1.29
C ASN A 125 -14.42 15.72 -1.89
N LYS A 126 -15.61 16.19 -1.53
CA LYS A 126 -16.09 17.52 -1.97
C LYS A 126 -15.45 18.65 -1.18
N ARG A 127 -15.09 18.39 0.09
CA ARG A 127 -14.62 19.41 1.04
C ARG A 127 -13.21 19.15 1.57
N GLN A 128 -12.77 17.90 1.58
CA GLN A 128 -11.49 17.49 2.14
C GLN A 128 -10.66 16.72 1.12
N LEU A 129 -9.35 16.71 1.32
CA LEU A 129 -8.42 16.01 0.44
C LEU A 129 -8.28 14.53 0.83
N SER A 130 -8.13 13.69 -0.18
CA SER A 130 -7.78 12.28 0.00
C SER A 130 -6.60 11.89 -0.86
N ARG A 131 -5.73 11.06 -0.28
CA ARG A 131 -4.60 10.44 -0.95
C ARG A 131 -4.75 8.93 -0.93
N VAL A 132 -4.71 8.33 -2.11
CA VAL A 132 -4.65 6.87 -2.28
C VAL A 132 -3.27 6.48 -2.78
N TYR A 133 -2.73 5.38 -2.26
CA TYR A 133 -1.40 4.89 -2.62
C TYR A 133 -1.40 3.37 -2.84
N PRO A 134 -0.42 2.83 -3.60
CA PRO A 134 -0.36 1.41 -3.90
C PRO A 134 -0.17 0.58 -2.62
N GLN A 135 -0.79 -0.60 -2.55
CA GLN A 135 -0.59 -1.47 -1.39
C GLN A 135 0.87 -1.93 -1.27
N ALA A 136 1.39 -1.99 -0.05
CA ALA A 136 2.78 -2.36 0.24
C ALA A 136 3.22 -3.73 -0.31
N SER A 137 2.28 -4.66 -0.57
CA SER A 137 2.57 -5.97 -1.17
C SER A 137 3.01 -5.88 -2.64
N ARG A 138 2.90 -4.70 -3.27
CA ARG A 138 3.37 -4.44 -4.64
C ARG A 138 4.88 -4.22 -4.67
N PHE A 139 5.65 -5.23 -4.25
CA PHE A 139 7.12 -5.19 -4.20
C PHE A 139 7.76 -4.94 -5.58
N THR A 140 7.08 -5.35 -6.65
CA THR A 140 7.49 -5.10 -8.04
C THR A 140 7.14 -3.70 -8.54
N SER A 141 6.68 -2.79 -7.66
CA SER A 141 6.29 -1.41 -7.99
C SER A 141 5.18 -1.29 -9.05
N THR A 142 4.37 -2.33 -9.25
CA THR A 142 3.19 -2.26 -10.12
C THR A 142 2.18 -1.22 -9.62
N ASN A 143 1.40 -0.62 -10.53
CA ASN A 143 0.34 0.31 -10.17
C ASN A 143 -1.06 -0.32 -10.19
N PHE A 144 -1.97 0.20 -9.38
CA PHE A 144 -3.40 -0.04 -9.49
C PHE A 144 -4.03 0.86 -10.56
N SER A 145 -5.27 0.57 -10.98
CA SER A 145 -5.98 1.44 -11.94
C SER A 145 -6.41 2.75 -11.26
N PRO A 146 -6.02 3.94 -11.77
CA PRO A 146 -6.38 5.21 -11.14
C PRO A 146 -7.84 5.63 -11.40
N MET A 147 -8.50 5.04 -12.40
CA MET A 147 -9.85 5.46 -12.84
C MET A 147 -10.93 5.36 -11.75
N PRO A 148 -11.07 4.25 -11.00
CA PRO A 148 -12.05 4.17 -9.91
C PRO A 148 -11.83 5.24 -8.85
N MET A 149 -10.56 5.55 -8.53
CA MET A 149 -10.20 6.54 -7.52
C MET A 149 -10.61 7.95 -7.97
N TRP A 150 -10.33 8.32 -9.22
CA TRP A 150 -10.78 9.60 -9.77
C TRP A 150 -12.30 9.69 -9.87
N ASN A 151 -12.98 8.60 -10.20
CA ASN A 151 -14.45 8.54 -10.24
C ASN A 151 -15.09 8.74 -8.86
N SER A 152 -14.39 8.36 -7.79
CA SER A 152 -14.78 8.63 -6.40
C SER A 152 -14.36 10.04 -5.91
N GLY A 153 -13.78 10.86 -6.78
CA GLY A 153 -13.35 12.23 -6.46
C GLY A 153 -12.02 12.33 -5.71
N CYS A 154 -11.23 11.25 -5.62
CA CYS A 154 -9.92 11.30 -4.97
C CYS A 154 -8.96 12.24 -5.70
N HIS A 155 -8.20 13.02 -4.93
CA HIS A 155 -7.37 14.10 -5.44
C HIS A 155 -5.94 13.62 -5.74
N MET A 156 -5.32 12.99 -4.74
CA MET A 156 -3.93 12.53 -4.82
C MET A 156 -3.90 11.02 -5.05
N VAL A 157 -4.05 10.61 -6.30
CA VAL A 157 -3.94 9.20 -6.71
C VAL A 157 -2.46 8.89 -6.98
N ALA A 158 -1.73 8.51 -5.93
CA ALA A 158 -0.30 8.28 -6.00
C ALA A 158 0.00 6.98 -6.73
N LEU A 159 0.89 7.06 -7.72
CA LEU A 159 1.36 5.96 -8.54
C LEU A 159 2.90 5.93 -8.51
N ASN A 160 3.48 4.79 -8.79
CA ASN A 160 4.91 4.56 -8.95
C ASN A 160 5.34 5.08 -10.33
N PHE A 161 5.90 6.28 -10.39
CA PHE A 161 6.30 6.95 -11.65
C PHE A 161 7.44 6.22 -12.38
N GLN A 162 8.27 5.46 -11.66
CA GLN A 162 9.32 4.63 -12.25
C GLN A 162 8.78 3.47 -13.10
N THR A 163 7.50 3.13 -12.96
CA THR A 163 6.85 2.01 -13.65
C THR A 163 6.01 2.52 -14.83
N GLY A 164 6.48 2.28 -16.06
CA GLY A 164 5.81 2.68 -17.30
C GLY A 164 4.58 1.82 -17.69
N ASP A 165 3.73 1.47 -16.73
CA ASP A 165 2.56 0.62 -16.97
C ASP A 165 1.33 1.39 -17.48
N LYS A 166 0.23 0.66 -17.76
CA LYS A 166 -1.03 1.22 -18.27
C LYS A 166 -1.57 2.33 -17.37
N SER A 167 -1.46 2.18 -16.05
CA SER A 167 -1.93 3.20 -15.10
C SER A 167 -1.16 4.49 -15.24
N MET A 168 0.15 4.40 -15.51
CA MET A 168 0.97 5.57 -15.75
C MET A 168 0.73 6.24 -17.10
N GLN A 169 0.40 5.47 -18.13
CA GLN A 169 -0.08 6.01 -19.40
C GLN A 169 -1.41 6.78 -19.23
N LEU A 170 -2.35 6.25 -18.44
CA LEU A 170 -3.60 6.95 -18.11
C LEU A 170 -3.36 8.23 -17.31
N ASN A 171 -2.42 8.20 -16.36
CA ASN A 171 -2.01 9.37 -15.59
C ASN A 171 -1.43 10.46 -16.49
N ALA A 172 -0.49 10.10 -17.36
CA ALA A 172 0.08 11.02 -18.34
C ALA A 172 -1.02 11.62 -19.24
N GLY A 173 -1.91 10.79 -19.80
CA GLY A 173 -3.01 11.26 -20.66
C GLY A 173 -3.98 12.20 -19.94
N ARG A 174 -4.38 11.89 -18.69
CA ARG A 174 -5.27 12.76 -17.91
C ARG A 174 -4.66 14.13 -17.66
N PHE A 175 -3.39 14.17 -17.26
CA PHE A 175 -2.72 15.41 -16.87
C PHE A 175 -2.11 16.20 -18.05
N MET A 176 -2.27 15.74 -19.30
CA MET A 176 -2.07 16.61 -20.48
C MET A 176 -3.12 17.74 -20.54
N ALA A 177 -4.29 17.52 -19.94
CA ALA A 177 -5.31 18.55 -19.83
C ALA A 177 -4.82 19.74 -18.99
N ASN A 178 -5.46 20.90 -19.17
CA ASN A 178 -5.15 22.14 -18.44
C ASN A 178 -3.66 22.56 -18.56
N GLY A 179 -3.07 22.37 -19.75
CA GLY A 179 -1.71 22.83 -20.05
C GLY A 179 -0.61 22.10 -19.29
N CYS A 180 -0.78 20.81 -18.98
CA CYS A 180 0.22 20.00 -18.29
C CYS A 180 0.60 20.49 -16.88
N CYS A 181 -0.25 21.28 -16.22
CA CYS A 181 0.09 21.89 -14.92
C CYS A 181 -0.02 20.95 -13.72
N GLY A 182 -0.47 19.70 -13.92
CA GLY A 182 -0.68 18.72 -12.85
C GLY A 182 -2.02 18.86 -12.11
N TYR A 183 -2.89 19.79 -12.51
CA TYR A 183 -4.22 19.97 -11.93
C TYR A 183 -5.31 19.92 -13.00
N VAL A 184 -6.31 19.06 -12.79
CA VAL A 184 -7.47 18.93 -13.67
C VAL A 184 -8.72 19.11 -12.82
N LEU A 185 -9.56 20.08 -13.17
CA LEU A 185 -10.80 20.35 -12.46
C LEU A 185 -11.72 19.11 -12.51
N LYS A 186 -12.29 18.75 -11.36
CA LYS A 186 -13.27 17.66 -11.30
C LYS A 186 -14.51 18.03 -12.12
N PRO A 187 -15.19 17.06 -12.76
CA PRO A 187 -16.50 17.30 -13.36
C PRO A 187 -17.49 17.90 -12.36
N ARG A 188 -18.40 18.77 -12.82
CA ARG A 188 -19.34 19.51 -11.95
C ARG A 188 -20.16 18.59 -11.04
N TYR A 189 -20.59 17.43 -11.52
CA TYR A 189 -21.36 16.48 -10.71
C TYR A 189 -20.58 15.92 -9.52
N LEU A 190 -19.24 15.81 -9.59
CA LEU A 190 -18.42 15.41 -8.43
C LEU A 190 -18.22 16.54 -7.41
N MET A 191 -18.61 17.77 -7.76
CA MET A 191 -18.57 18.93 -6.87
C MET A 191 -19.96 19.29 -6.34
N ASP A 192 -21.02 18.70 -6.90
CA ASP A 192 -22.40 18.92 -6.49
C ASP A 192 -22.72 18.10 -5.24
N GLU A 193 -23.21 18.74 -4.18
CA GLU A 193 -23.60 18.10 -2.90
C GLU A 193 -24.68 17.03 -3.06
N THR A 194 -25.45 17.05 -4.15
CA THR A 194 -26.54 16.09 -4.40
C THR A 194 -26.09 14.76 -4.99
N PHE A 195 -24.91 14.72 -5.62
CA PHE A 195 -24.41 13.52 -6.28
C PHE A 195 -23.80 12.52 -5.28
N ALA A 196 -24.27 11.27 -5.34
CA ALA A 196 -23.68 10.11 -4.66
C ALA A 196 -23.80 8.87 -5.57
N ILE A 197 -22.74 8.06 -5.64
CA ILE A 197 -22.76 6.80 -6.41
C ILE A 197 -23.54 5.76 -5.58
N GLY A 198 -24.62 5.22 -6.14
CA GLY A 198 -25.34 4.09 -5.53
C GLY A 198 -26.48 4.42 -4.56
N GLY A 199 -27.18 5.56 -4.71
CA GLY A 199 -28.54 5.72 -4.15
C GLY A 199 -28.69 5.58 -2.63
N ALA A 200 -27.63 5.79 -1.83
CA ALA A 200 -27.65 5.63 -0.37
C ALA A 200 -28.49 6.69 0.39
N ARG A 201 -29.42 7.38 -0.27
CA ARG A 201 -30.31 8.39 0.33
C ARG A 201 -31.72 7.89 0.65
N GLU A 202 -32.07 6.65 0.34
CA GLU A 202 -33.48 6.18 0.46
C GLU A 202 -33.83 5.37 1.72
N GLN A 203 -32.96 5.21 2.72
CA GLN A 203 -33.27 4.36 3.91
C GLN A 203 -33.36 5.06 5.27
N GLN A 204 -33.54 6.38 5.34
CA GLN A 204 -33.77 7.07 6.63
C GLN A 204 -35.06 7.90 6.71
N GLN A 205 -36.00 7.71 5.78
CA GLN A 205 -37.36 8.22 5.91
C GLN A 205 -38.37 7.10 5.66
N GLN A 206 -38.48 6.20 6.64
CA GLN A 206 -39.67 5.38 6.89
C GLN A 206 -39.71 4.97 8.35
#